data_AF-A0A6J5K8G4-F1
#
_entry.id   AF-A0A6J5K8G4-F1
#
_cell.length_a   1.000
_cell.length_b   1.000
_cell.length_c   1.000
_cell.angle_alpha   90.00
_cell.angle_beta   90.00
_cell.angle_gamma   90.00
#
_symmetry.space_group_name_H-M   'P 1'
#
loop_
_entity.id
_entity.type
_entity.pdbx_description
1 polymer ?
#
loop_
_entity_poly.entity_id
_entity_poly.type
_entity_poly.pdbx_seq_one_letter_code
_entity_poly.pdbx_strand_id
1 'polypeptide(L)'
;MPDHPDRAIAPPAEVLLERFFAFADEAATLAFGERFARAIESVALAQEGERGELNAQAFHGLQVQLVGDLGAGKTTLVRATLRGLGHTGRVRSPTYTLVEPYVLERPAGELALYHFDLYRFTDPAEWADAGFREYFDSGAVCLVEWPQRAGVLLGVPDLVFSLDLASEGDGRVLVARAYSETGKACLERC
;
A
#
# COMPACT_ATOMS: atom_id res chain seq x y z
N MET A 1 -27.99 -13.98 -9.49
CA MET A 1 -27.01 -12.93 -9.15
C MET A 1 -25.69 -13.40 -9.70
N PRO A 2 -25.00 -12.69 -10.62
CA PRO A 2 -23.69 -13.14 -11.02
C PRO A 2 -22.71 -12.78 -9.89
N ASP A 3 -22.02 -13.80 -9.38
CA ASP A 3 -20.84 -13.62 -8.53
C ASP A 3 -19.84 -12.72 -9.26
N HIS A 4 -19.45 -11.61 -8.63
CA HIS A 4 -18.42 -10.72 -9.17
C HIS A 4 -17.07 -11.38 -8.91
N PRO A 5 -16.27 -11.72 -9.94
CA PRO A 5 -14.98 -12.41 -9.78
C PRO A 5 -13.88 -11.54 -9.13
N ASP A 6 -14.20 -10.30 -8.74
CA ASP A 6 -13.28 -9.31 -8.16
C ASP A 6 -13.40 -9.16 -6.63
N ARG A 7 -14.13 -10.06 -5.95
CA ARG A 7 -14.12 -10.08 -4.48
C ARG A 7 -12.69 -10.34 -4.01
N ALA A 8 -12.14 -9.34 -3.30
CA ALA A 8 -10.85 -9.41 -2.63
C ALA A 8 -10.66 -10.79 -2.00
N ILE A 9 -9.60 -11.49 -2.39
CA ILE A 9 -9.15 -12.65 -1.60
C ILE A 9 -8.71 -12.05 -0.28
N ALA A 10 -9.57 -12.15 0.74
CA ALA A 10 -9.20 -11.74 2.09
C ALA A 10 -7.94 -12.53 2.48
N PRO A 11 -6.87 -11.88 2.95
CA PRO A 11 -5.68 -12.59 3.39
C PRO A 11 -6.05 -13.63 4.45
N PRO A 12 -5.46 -14.84 4.42
CA PRO A 12 -5.72 -15.87 5.43
C PRO A 12 -4.97 -15.56 6.74
N ALA A 13 -5.17 -14.37 7.30
CA ALA A 13 -4.49 -13.85 8.49
C ALA A 13 -5.47 -13.07 9.38
N GLU A 14 -5.16 -13.00 10.67
CA GLU A 14 -5.94 -12.23 11.64
C GLU A 14 -5.78 -10.73 11.41
N VAL A 15 -6.90 -10.00 11.49
CA VAL A 15 -6.88 -8.53 11.44
C VAL A 15 -6.51 -8.01 12.81
N LEU A 16 -5.34 -7.36 12.92
CA LEU A 16 -4.85 -6.79 14.18
C LEU A 16 -5.49 -5.43 14.50
N LEU A 17 -5.89 -4.68 13.46
CA LEU A 17 -6.59 -3.41 13.57
C LEU A 17 -7.41 -3.14 12.32
N GLU A 18 -8.65 -2.68 12.50
CA GLU A 18 -9.52 -2.20 11.42
C GLU A 18 -9.94 -0.75 11.69
N ARG A 19 -9.89 0.11 10.66
CA ARG A 19 -10.39 1.49 10.72
C ARG A 19 -11.21 1.82 9.48
N PHE A 20 -12.18 2.71 9.70
CA PHE A 20 -13.09 3.20 8.67
C PHE A 20 -12.87 4.70 8.49
N PHE A 21 -12.73 5.13 7.24
CA PHE A 21 -12.60 6.54 6.89
C PHE A 21 -13.61 6.88 5.80
N ALA A 22 -14.35 7.97 6.01
CA ALA A 22 -15.18 8.59 4.98
C ALA A 22 -14.45 9.80 4.41
N PHE A 23 -14.21 9.80 3.10
CA PHE A 23 -13.61 10.89 2.36
C PHE A 23 -14.73 11.64 1.63
N ALA A 24 -14.92 12.92 1.96
CA ALA A 24 -15.96 13.73 1.34
C ALA A 24 -15.69 13.98 -0.16
N ASP A 25 -14.41 14.04 -0.54
CA ASP A 25 -13.95 14.38 -1.88
C ASP A 25 -12.52 13.85 -2.14
N GLU A 26 -11.95 14.21 -3.30
CA GLU A 26 -10.56 13.89 -3.65
C GLU A 26 -9.56 14.52 -2.66
N ALA A 27 -9.80 15.73 -2.17
CA ALA A 27 -8.89 16.41 -1.24
C ALA A 27 -8.76 15.66 0.10
N ALA A 28 -9.85 15.08 0.61
CA ALA A 28 -9.82 14.21 1.78
C ALA A 28 -9.00 12.92 1.53
N THR A 29 -9.05 12.37 0.31
CA THR A 29 -8.21 11.22 -0.08
C THR A 29 -6.73 11.60 -0.11
N LEU A 30 -6.40 12.77 -0.66
CA LEU A 30 -5.03 13.29 -0.69
C LEU A 30 -4.51 13.52 0.74
N ALA A 31 -5.32 14.14 1.60
CA ALA A 31 -4.94 14.40 2.99
C ALA A 31 -4.71 13.10 3.78
N PHE A 32 -5.48 12.04 3.52
CA PHE A 32 -5.21 10.73 4.11
C PHE A 32 -3.88 10.16 3.61
N GLY A 33 -3.60 10.22 2.30
CA GLY A 33 -2.32 9.76 1.75
C GLY A 33 -1.11 10.48 2.35
N GLU A 34 -1.21 11.78 2.60
CA GLU A 34 -0.17 12.56 3.30
C GLU A 34 0.00 12.16 4.77
N ARG A 35 -1.10 11.87 5.49
CA ARG A 35 -1.02 11.37 6.87
C ARG A 35 -0.39 9.99 6.91
N PHE A 36 -0.76 9.11 5.97
CA PHE A 36 -0.18 7.78 5.86
C PHE A 36 1.31 7.83 5.53
N ALA A 37 1.74 8.75 4.66
CA ALA A 37 3.16 8.99 4.42
C ALA A 37 3.94 9.35 5.70
N ARG A 38 3.41 10.30 6.49
CA ARG A 38 4.02 10.67 7.78
C ARG A 38 4.04 9.52 8.78
N ALA A 39 3.02 8.68 8.76
CA ALA A 39 2.96 7.49 9.60
C ALA A 39 4.07 6.49 9.24
N ILE A 40 4.29 6.23 7.95
CA ILE A 40 5.39 5.38 7.47
C ILE A 40 6.74 5.92 7.96
N GLU A 41 7.00 7.21 7.77
CA GLU A 41 8.27 7.83 8.21
C GLU A 41 8.44 7.76 9.73
N SER A 42 7.38 8.07 10.49
CA SER A 42 7.42 8.01 11.95
C SER A 42 7.71 6.60 12.46
N VAL A 43 7.15 5.56 11.83
CA VAL A 43 7.38 4.16 12.23
C VAL A 43 8.79 3.71 11.84
N ALA A 44 9.22 4.01 10.61
CA ALA A 44 10.57 3.69 10.16
C ALA A 44 11.65 4.30 11.07
N LEU A 45 11.52 5.59 11.42
CA LEU A 45 12.47 6.28 12.31
C LEU A 45 12.47 5.71 13.74
N ALA A 46 11.30 5.35 14.27
CA ALA A 46 11.22 4.74 15.61
C ALA A 46 11.96 3.40 15.65
N GLN A 47 11.74 2.56 14.64
CA GLN A 47 12.34 1.23 14.54
C GLN A 47 13.84 1.26 14.20
N GLU A 48 14.31 2.29 13.50
CA GLU A 48 15.76 2.53 13.30
C GLU A 48 16.47 2.94 14.60
N GLY A 49 15.83 3.80 15.41
CA GLY A 49 16.38 4.24 16.70
C GLY A 49 16.52 3.11 17.72
N GLU A 50 15.67 2.09 17.60
CA GLU A 50 15.66 0.91 18.47
C GLU A 50 16.67 -0.17 18.02
N ARG A 51 17.26 -0.11 16.81
CA ARG A 51 18.02 -1.18 16.12
C ARG A 51 19.25 -1.78 16.85
N GLY A 52 19.53 -1.39 18.10
CA GLY A 52 20.52 -1.97 19.00
C GLY A 52 19.97 -2.57 20.31
N GLU A 53 18.66 -2.52 20.55
CA GLU A 53 18.03 -3.10 21.74
C GLU A 53 17.68 -4.58 21.53
N LEU A 54 17.75 -5.39 22.60
CA LEU A 54 17.54 -6.85 22.55
C LEU A 54 16.15 -7.27 22.05
N ASN A 55 15.18 -6.36 21.98
CA ASN A 55 13.79 -6.61 21.54
C ASN A 55 13.31 -5.67 20.43
N ALA A 56 14.21 -4.86 19.84
CA ALA A 56 13.83 -3.91 18.82
C ALA A 56 13.38 -4.60 17.53
N GLN A 57 12.24 -4.17 17.00
CA GLN A 57 11.80 -4.59 15.67
C GLN A 57 12.38 -3.61 14.65
N ALA A 58 13.31 -4.07 13.81
CA ALA A 58 13.78 -3.27 12.69
C ALA A 58 12.64 -3.04 11.67
N PHE A 59 12.65 -1.90 10.98
CA PHE A 59 11.72 -1.68 9.87
C PHE A 59 12.11 -2.64 8.72
N HIS A 60 11.19 -3.55 8.38
CA HIS A 60 11.41 -4.59 7.37
C HIS A 60 10.68 -4.29 6.04
N GLY A 61 10.35 -3.02 5.79
CA GLY A 61 9.50 -2.62 4.67
C GLY A 61 8.02 -2.57 5.06
N LEU A 62 7.18 -2.33 4.06
CA LEU A 62 5.72 -2.28 4.25
C LEU A 62 5.01 -2.65 2.94
N GLN A 63 4.22 -3.72 2.96
CA GLN A 63 3.37 -4.12 1.85
C GLN A 63 1.92 -3.66 2.07
N VAL A 64 1.47 -2.75 1.21
CA VAL A 64 0.12 -2.19 1.23
C VAL A 64 -0.63 -2.61 -0.01
N GLN A 65 -1.72 -3.34 0.17
CA GLN A 65 -2.60 -3.79 -0.91
C GLN A 65 -3.81 -2.85 -1.04
N LEU A 66 -4.00 -2.27 -2.22
CA LEU A 66 -5.11 -1.37 -2.53
C LEU A 66 -6.15 -2.08 -3.40
N VAL A 67 -7.33 -2.26 -2.83
CA VAL A 67 -8.49 -2.91 -3.45
C VAL A 67 -9.58 -1.89 -3.69
N GLY A 68 -10.34 -2.06 -4.76
CA GLY A 68 -11.47 -1.20 -5.11
C GLY A 68 -11.70 -1.19 -6.61
N ASP A 69 -12.87 -0.77 -7.02
CA ASP A 69 -13.24 -0.72 -8.44
C ASP A 69 -12.43 0.32 -9.24
N LEU A 70 -12.61 0.29 -10.57
CA LEU A 70 -12.06 1.33 -11.43
C LEU A 70 -12.63 2.70 -11.03
N GLY A 71 -11.76 3.69 -10.79
CA GLY A 71 -12.19 5.01 -10.32
C GLY A 71 -12.37 5.15 -8.81
N ALA A 72 -12.17 4.08 -8.02
CA ALA A 72 -12.24 4.12 -6.55
C ALA A 72 -11.19 5.02 -5.89
N GLY A 73 -10.14 5.43 -6.62
CA GLY A 73 -9.12 6.36 -6.12
C GLY A 73 -7.83 5.71 -5.63
N LYS A 74 -7.60 4.43 -5.92
CA LYS A 74 -6.36 3.69 -5.59
C LYS A 74 -5.08 4.44 -6.01
N THR A 75 -4.92 4.76 -7.29
CA THR A 75 -3.77 5.55 -7.78
C THR A 75 -3.69 6.95 -7.19
N THR A 76 -4.83 7.57 -6.86
CA THR A 76 -4.86 8.89 -6.18
C THR A 76 -4.25 8.77 -4.80
N LEU A 77 -4.61 7.73 -4.04
CA LEU A 77 -4.03 7.45 -2.73
C LEU A 77 -2.53 7.14 -2.83
N VAL A 78 -2.11 6.27 -3.75
CA VAL A 78 -0.68 5.98 -3.99
C VAL A 78 0.12 7.25 -4.28
N ARG A 79 -0.39 8.09 -5.19
CA ARG A 79 0.23 9.38 -5.53
C ARG A 79 0.34 10.30 -4.33
N ALA A 80 -0.71 10.39 -3.52
CA ALA A 80 -0.72 11.23 -2.32
C ALA A 80 0.33 10.74 -1.31
N THR A 81 0.43 9.43 -1.09
CA THR A 81 1.44 8.84 -0.22
C THR A 81 2.87 9.09 -0.73
N LEU A 82 3.15 8.84 -2.01
CA LEU A 82 4.47 9.09 -2.59
C LEU A 82 4.87 10.58 -2.49
N ARG A 83 3.93 11.49 -2.76
CA ARG A 83 4.16 12.94 -2.58
C ARG A 83 4.37 13.33 -1.13
N GLY A 84 3.59 12.75 -0.21
CA GLY A 84 3.76 12.97 1.23
C GLY A 84 5.12 12.50 1.75
N LEU A 85 5.70 11.47 1.12
CA LEU A 85 7.08 11.02 1.35
C LEU A 85 8.12 11.89 0.63
N GLY A 86 7.72 12.95 -0.08
CA GLY A 86 8.64 13.87 -0.73
C GLY A 86 9.01 13.54 -2.17
N HIS A 87 8.35 12.59 -2.84
CA HIS A 87 8.49 12.43 -4.29
C HIS A 87 7.89 13.65 -5.01
N THR A 88 8.70 14.35 -5.80
CA THR A 88 8.30 15.56 -6.54
C THR A 88 7.96 15.29 -8.01
N GLY A 89 8.26 14.09 -8.51
CA GLY A 89 8.02 13.69 -9.88
C GLY A 89 6.56 13.34 -10.17
N ARG A 90 6.32 12.93 -11.42
CA ARG A 90 4.98 12.58 -11.89
C ARG A 90 4.67 11.13 -11.56
N VAL A 91 3.72 10.91 -10.65
CA VAL A 91 3.19 9.56 -10.34
C VAL A 91 1.99 9.24 -11.24
N ARG A 92 2.13 8.19 -12.04
CA ARG A 92 1.07 7.59 -12.87
C ARG A 92 0.94 6.12 -12.50
N SER A 93 -0.23 5.53 -12.74
CA SER A 93 -0.37 4.09 -12.60
C SER A 93 0.51 3.37 -13.64
N PRO A 94 1.36 2.41 -13.21
CA PRO A 94 2.20 1.61 -14.10
C PRO A 94 1.41 0.47 -14.75
N THR A 95 0.18 0.70 -15.22
CA THR A 95 -0.70 -0.37 -15.73
C THR A 95 -0.06 -1.28 -16.80
N TYR A 96 0.88 -0.74 -17.60
CA TYR A 96 1.57 -1.50 -18.67
C TYR A 96 2.95 -2.00 -18.27
N THR A 97 3.67 -1.30 -17.39
CA THR A 97 4.97 -1.73 -16.88
C THR A 97 4.84 -2.64 -15.65
N LEU A 98 3.63 -2.74 -15.10
CA LEU A 98 3.22 -3.43 -13.87
C LEU A 98 3.85 -2.89 -12.59
N VAL A 99 5.08 -2.36 -12.65
CA VAL A 99 5.79 -1.75 -11.54
C VAL A 99 6.45 -0.44 -11.97
N GLU A 100 6.51 0.52 -11.05
CA GLU A 100 7.33 1.74 -11.14
C GLU A 100 8.13 1.90 -9.84
N PRO A 101 9.47 1.96 -9.91
CA PRO A 101 10.32 2.17 -8.75
C PRO A 101 10.47 3.66 -8.42
N TYR A 102 10.55 3.97 -7.12
CA TYR A 102 10.84 5.29 -6.59
C TYR A 102 11.90 5.16 -5.50
N VAL A 103 12.93 5.99 -5.57
CA VAL A 103 13.99 6.06 -4.55
C VAL A 103 13.97 7.45 -3.94
N LEU A 104 13.84 7.51 -2.62
CA LEU A 104 13.78 8.75 -1.86
C LEU A 104 14.95 8.85 -0.91
N GLU A 105 15.74 9.90 -1.08
CA GLU A 105 16.85 10.24 -0.18
C GLU A 105 16.35 10.54 1.24
N ARG A 106 17.05 10.01 2.24
CA ARG A 106 16.82 10.26 3.67
C ARG A 106 18.15 10.50 4.38
N PRO A 107 18.14 11.19 5.55
CA PRO A 107 19.35 11.34 6.35
C PRO A 107 19.99 10.00 6.77
N ALA A 108 19.18 8.94 6.93
CA ALA A 108 19.62 7.61 7.35
C ALA A 108 19.92 6.64 6.18
N GLY A 109 19.77 7.08 4.93
CA GLY A 109 19.96 6.24 3.73
C GLY A 109 18.90 6.48 2.66
N GLU A 110 18.58 5.47 1.87
CA GLU A 110 17.55 5.55 0.85
C GLU A 110 16.30 4.78 1.29
N LEU A 111 15.12 5.37 1.05
CA LEU A 111 13.84 4.66 1.14
C LEU A 111 13.40 4.26 -0.27
N ALA A 112 13.44 2.96 -0.55
CA ALA A 112 12.91 2.39 -1.78
C ALA A 112 11.39 2.19 -1.67
N LEU A 113 10.66 2.60 -2.71
CA LEU A 113 9.25 2.34 -2.88
C LEU A 113 8.97 1.75 -4.25
N TYR A 114 8.02 0.81 -4.30
CA TYR A 114 7.55 0.21 -5.54
C TYR A 114 6.05 0.36 -5.65
N HIS A 115 5.60 1.05 -6.69
CA HIS A 115 4.19 1.11 -7.05
C HIS A 115 3.91 -0.01 -8.04
N PHE A 116 3.06 -0.96 -7.66
CA PHE A 116 2.55 -1.98 -8.55
C PHE A 116 1.11 -1.65 -8.98
N ASP A 117 0.81 -1.84 -10.26
CA ASP A 117 -0.55 -1.93 -10.76
C ASP A 117 -0.73 -3.21 -11.56
N LEU A 118 -1.40 -4.17 -10.94
CA LEU A 118 -1.55 -5.53 -11.47
C LEU A 118 -2.82 -5.69 -12.31
N TYR A 119 -3.52 -4.61 -12.67
CA TYR A 119 -4.78 -4.70 -13.42
C TYR A 119 -4.66 -5.54 -14.71
N ARG A 120 -3.51 -5.44 -15.40
CA ARG A 120 -3.19 -6.21 -16.62
C ARG A 120 -2.33 -7.44 -16.39
N PHE A 121 -1.98 -7.76 -15.15
CA PHE A 121 -1.28 -8.99 -14.83
C PHE A 121 -2.23 -10.16 -15.01
N THR A 122 -1.90 -11.10 -15.90
CA THR A 122 -2.80 -12.21 -16.28
C THR A 122 -2.16 -13.59 -16.14
N ASP A 123 -0.83 -13.68 -16.19
CA ASP A 123 -0.12 -14.95 -16.09
C ASP A 123 0.77 -14.99 -14.84
N PRO A 124 0.45 -15.85 -13.85
CA PRO A 124 1.31 -16.11 -12.70
C PRO A 124 2.78 -16.45 -13.04
N ALA A 125 3.06 -17.03 -14.21
CA ALA A 125 4.44 -17.34 -14.63
C ALA A 125 5.30 -16.07 -14.79
N GLU A 126 4.70 -14.97 -15.26
CA GLU A 126 5.38 -13.68 -15.40
C GLU A 126 5.89 -13.13 -14.05
N TRP A 127 5.32 -13.55 -12.92
CA TRP A 127 5.79 -13.15 -11.58
C TRP A 127 7.24 -13.56 -11.33
N ALA A 128 7.56 -14.80 -11.68
CA ALA A 128 8.90 -15.34 -11.50
C ALA A 128 9.87 -14.78 -12.55
N ASP A 129 9.42 -14.71 -13.80
CA ASP A 129 10.25 -14.21 -14.91
C ASP A 129 10.61 -12.73 -14.75
N ALA A 130 9.71 -11.91 -14.20
CA ALA A 130 9.94 -10.50 -13.93
C ALA A 130 10.69 -10.25 -12.60
N GLY A 131 10.97 -11.29 -11.81
CA GLY A 131 11.68 -11.17 -10.54
C GLY A 131 10.91 -10.39 -9.46
N PHE A 132 9.58 -10.30 -9.55
CA PHE A 132 8.80 -9.40 -8.69
C PHE A 132 8.94 -9.67 -7.20
N ARG A 133 9.19 -10.93 -6.84
CA ARG A 133 9.43 -11.34 -5.46
C ARG A 133 10.56 -10.55 -4.79
N GLU A 134 11.61 -10.22 -5.53
CA GLU A 134 12.79 -9.53 -4.98
C GLU A 134 12.46 -8.14 -4.44
N TYR A 135 11.46 -7.46 -5.00
CA TYR A 135 11.00 -6.14 -4.52
C TYR A 135 10.31 -6.21 -3.15
N PHE A 136 9.56 -7.27 -2.88
CA PHE A 136 8.88 -7.46 -1.59
C PHE A 136 9.87 -7.92 -0.51
N ASP A 137 10.89 -8.70 -0.90
CA ASP A 137 11.93 -9.20 0.00
C ASP A 137 13.03 -8.15 0.29
N SER A 138 13.06 -7.01 -0.43
CA SER A 138 14.13 -5.99 -0.31
C SER A 138 13.98 -5.03 0.89
N GLY A 139 12.93 -5.17 1.71
CA GLY A 139 12.62 -4.24 2.79
C GLY A 139 12.08 -2.87 2.33
N ALA A 140 11.54 -2.81 1.11
CA ALA A 140 10.95 -1.60 0.54
C ALA A 140 9.48 -1.39 0.96
N VAL A 141 8.95 -0.21 0.66
CA VAL A 141 7.50 0.04 0.74
C VAL A 141 6.86 -0.32 -0.60
N CYS A 142 6.03 -1.35 -0.61
CA CYS A 142 5.31 -1.81 -1.81
C CYS A 142 3.84 -1.36 -1.74
N LEU A 143 3.41 -0.54 -2.71
CA LEU A 143 2.02 -0.10 -2.86
C LEU A 143 1.41 -0.84 -4.06
N VAL A 144 0.52 -1.79 -3.80
CA VAL A 144 0.03 -2.74 -4.82
C VAL A 144 -1.44 -2.51 -5.13
N GLU A 145 -1.73 -1.94 -6.29
CA GLU A 145 -3.09 -1.88 -6.83
C GLU A 145 -3.48 -3.22 -7.48
N TRP A 146 -4.76 -3.60 -7.34
CA TRP A 146 -5.33 -4.84 -7.89
C TRP A 146 -4.63 -6.12 -7.40
N PRO A 147 -4.40 -6.28 -6.08
CA PRO A 147 -3.66 -7.42 -5.52
C PRO A 147 -4.30 -8.78 -5.86
N GLN A 148 -5.62 -8.83 -6.09
CA GLN A 148 -6.32 -10.05 -6.45
C GLN A 148 -5.79 -10.71 -7.74
N ARG A 149 -5.12 -9.95 -8.60
CA ARG A 149 -4.54 -10.45 -9.86
C ARG A 149 -3.33 -11.35 -9.62
N ALA A 150 -2.53 -11.07 -8.59
CA ALA A 150 -1.44 -11.94 -8.16
C ALA A 150 -1.84 -12.90 -7.03
N GLY A 151 -2.88 -12.57 -6.27
CA GLY A 151 -3.46 -13.44 -5.24
C GLY A 151 -2.40 -13.93 -4.26
N VAL A 152 -2.28 -15.26 -4.11
CA VAL A 152 -1.36 -15.88 -3.14
C VAL A 152 0.12 -15.59 -3.39
N LEU A 153 0.50 -15.14 -4.59
CA LEU A 153 1.89 -14.80 -4.91
C LEU A 153 2.39 -13.61 -4.07
N LEU A 154 1.48 -12.73 -3.63
CA LEU A 154 1.78 -11.57 -2.81
C LEU A 154 2.03 -11.88 -1.33
N GLY A 155 1.70 -13.09 -0.85
CA GLY A 155 1.78 -13.42 0.57
C GLY A 155 0.77 -12.64 1.43
N VAL A 156 1.03 -12.58 2.74
CA VAL A 156 0.22 -11.83 3.70
C VAL A 156 0.71 -10.38 3.73
N PRO A 157 -0.15 -9.39 3.40
CA PRO A 157 0.25 -7.99 3.42
C PRO A 157 0.36 -7.44 4.84
N ASP A 158 1.04 -6.31 5.02
CA ASP A 158 0.97 -5.55 6.27
C ASP A 158 -0.37 -4.80 6.40
N LEU A 159 -0.85 -4.25 5.29
CA LEU A 159 -2.06 -3.44 5.20
C LEU A 159 -2.90 -3.78 3.97
N VAL A 160 -4.22 -3.80 4.14
CA VAL A 160 -5.21 -3.80 3.05
C VAL A 160 -6.07 -2.56 3.15
N PHE A 161 -6.09 -1.77 2.08
CA PHE A 161 -6.94 -0.59 1.90
C PHE A 161 -8.01 -0.90 0.85
N SER A 162 -9.25 -1.10 1.31
CA SER A 162 -10.41 -1.30 0.44
C SER A 162 -11.13 0.03 0.23
N LEU A 163 -11.14 0.54 -1.00
CA LEU A 163 -11.77 1.80 -1.39
C LEU A 163 -13.05 1.53 -2.19
N ASP A 164 -14.15 2.09 -1.73
CA ASP A 164 -15.44 2.08 -2.41
C ASP A 164 -15.90 3.51 -2.72
N LEU A 165 -16.67 3.67 -3.80
CA LEU A 165 -17.38 4.92 -4.07
C LEU A 165 -18.44 5.14 -2.98
N ALA A 166 -18.58 6.37 -2.49
CA ALA A 166 -19.69 6.70 -1.61
C ALA A 166 -21.03 6.53 -2.37
N SER A 167 -22.10 6.20 -1.65
CA SER A 167 -23.42 6.03 -2.24
C SER A 167 -23.99 7.33 -2.84
N GLU A 168 -23.53 8.48 -2.37
CA GLU A 168 -23.93 9.80 -2.84
C GLU A 168 -22.72 10.74 -2.97
N GLY A 169 -22.74 11.57 -4.01
CA GLY A 169 -21.68 12.55 -4.29
C GLY A 169 -20.38 11.93 -4.79
N ASP A 170 -19.30 12.73 -4.72
CA ASP A 170 -17.97 12.36 -5.22
C ASP A 170 -17.08 11.74 -4.14
N GLY A 171 -17.64 11.35 -2.99
CA GLY A 171 -16.90 10.82 -1.85
C GLY A 171 -16.41 9.38 -2.01
N ARG A 172 -15.62 8.91 -1.06
CA ARG A 172 -15.11 7.53 -0.96
C ARG A 172 -15.23 7.01 0.46
N VAL A 173 -15.34 5.70 0.61
CA VAL A 173 -15.18 5.02 1.88
C VAL A 173 -13.94 4.15 1.81
N LEU A 174 -13.03 4.31 2.76
CA LEU A 174 -11.86 3.46 2.93
C LEU A 174 -12.06 2.58 4.17
N VAL A 175 -11.94 1.26 3.97
CA VAL A 175 -11.75 0.30 5.05
C VAL A 175 -10.29 -0.13 5.06
N ALA A 176 -9.57 0.21 6.13
CA ALA A 176 -8.17 -0.11 6.31
C ALA A 176 -8.01 -1.23 7.34
N ARG A 177 -7.30 -2.30 6.98
CA ARG A 177 -7.03 -3.46 7.85
C ARG A 177 -5.54 -3.70 7.95
N ALA A 178 -5.02 -3.84 9.16
CA ALA A 178 -3.64 -4.22 9.42
C ALA A 178 -3.53 -5.71 9.79
N TYR A 179 -2.52 -6.38 9.27
CA TYR A 179 -2.23 -7.80 9.52
C TYR A 179 -0.81 -8.03 10.08
N SER A 180 -0.04 -6.96 10.26
CA SER A 180 1.26 -6.97 10.94
C SER A 180 1.35 -5.84 11.97
N GLU A 181 2.29 -5.95 12.91
CA GLU A 181 2.52 -4.89 13.90
C GLU A 181 3.03 -3.59 13.25
N THR A 182 3.87 -3.67 12.21
CA THR A 182 4.32 -2.49 11.45
C THR A 182 3.13 -1.81 10.74
N GLY A 183 2.27 -2.60 10.09
CA GLY A 183 1.05 -2.10 9.45
C GLY A 183 0.10 -1.44 10.46
N LYS A 184 -0.11 -2.09 11.61
CA LYS A 184 -0.93 -1.58 12.70
C LYS A 184 -0.37 -0.27 13.25
N ALA A 185 0.93 -0.20 13.52
CA ALA A 185 1.60 1.00 14.01
C ALA A 185 1.46 2.18 13.02
N CYS A 186 1.54 1.91 11.71
CA CYS A 186 1.26 2.94 10.71
C CYS A 186 -0.20 3.40 10.75
N LEU A 187 -1.15 2.46 10.81
CA LEU A 187 -2.58 2.76 10.78
C LEU A 187 -3.08 3.49 12.03
N GLU A 188 -2.47 3.26 13.20
CA GLU A 188 -2.76 4.01 14.44
C GLU A 188 -2.40 5.50 14.36
N ARG A 189 -1.47 5.86 13.47
CA ARG A 189 -0.99 7.24 13.25
C ARG A 189 -1.75 7.97 12.13
N CYS A 190 -2.78 7.38 11.55
CA CYS A 190 -3.55 7.90 10.41
C CYS A 190 -4.89 8.56 10.78
#